data_AF-R5DKK3-F1
#
_entry.id   AF-R5DKK3-F1
#
_cell.length_a   1.000
_cell.length_b   1.000
_cell.length_c   1.000
_cell.angle_alpha   90.00
_cell.angle_beta   90.00
_cell.angle_gamma   90.00
#
_symmetry.space_group_name_H-M   'P 1'
#
loop_
_entity.id
_entity.type
_entity.pdbx_description
1 polymer ?
#
loop_
_entity_poly.entity_id
_entity_poly.type
_entity_poly.pdbx_seq_one_letter_code
_entity_poly.pdbx_strand_id
1 'polypeptide(L)'
;MKFRFARDAFKYLLQTYKIKEIYMPYYLCDVMRHTAFEVKCKPIFYNIDDNFFPLKKFSKDKFILYPNYFGICDKNVEKLIKTYPKLIVDNAHSYYAKPCGFASFNSAKKFLSVKDGAYLWIGEGENNIPKDYKRQEIFLNYHKKLKTTNQLNIEISSDCIPFCYPYLAPNIEIADELVEKLTQQGKIIYRYWNTLPKSYNEYKFYSRLVPIPLN
;
A
#
# COMPACT_ATOMS: atom_id res chain seq x y z
N MET A 1 17.80 5.23 -7.18
CA MET A 1 18.63 4.01 -7.02
C MET A 1 17.81 2.77 -7.37
N LYS A 2 18.42 1.71 -7.90
CA LYS A 2 17.73 0.46 -8.28
C LYS A 2 18.11 -0.69 -7.34
N PHE A 3 17.11 -1.49 -6.98
CA PHE A 3 17.23 -2.64 -6.09
C PHE A 3 16.51 -3.85 -6.69
N ARG A 4 16.83 -5.04 -6.17
CA ARG A 4 16.15 -6.27 -6.57
C ARG A 4 14.72 -6.30 -6.02
N PHE A 5 14.52 -6.02 -4.74
CA PHE A 5 13.20 -5.97 -4.13
C PHE A 5 12.97 -4.70 -3.30
N ALA A 6 11.70 -4.34 -3.11
CA ALA A 6 11.30 -3.21 -2.26
C ALA A 6 11.87 -3.29 -0.85
N ARG A 7 11.92 -4.51 -0.28
CA ARG A 7 12.55 -4.76 1.03
C ARG A 7 14.05 -4.44 1.05
N ASP A 8 14.75 -4.64 -0.07
CA ASP A 8 16.20 -4.36 -0.14
C ASP A 8 16.44 -2.85 -0.18
N ALA A 9 15.59 -2.12 -0.90
CA ALA A 9 15.55 -0.65 -0.89
C ALA A 9 15.27 -0.11 0.53
N PHE A 10 14.28 -0.68 1.22
CA PHE A 10 13.96 -0.31 2.59
C PHE A 10 15.10 -0.62 3.56
N LYS A 11 15.72 -1.81 3.44
CA LYS A 11 16.89 -2.21 4.23
C LYS A 11 18.04 -1.21 4.07
N TYR A 12 18.37 -0.88 2.82
CA TYR A 12 19.41 0.10 2.49
C TYR A 12 19.12 1.47 3.10
N LEU A 13 17.87 1.92 3.04
CA LEU A 13 17.44 3.20 3.60
C LEU A 13 17.64 3.25 5.11
N LEU A 14 17.19 2.22 5.83
CA LEU A 14 17.35 2.13 7.29
C LEU A 14 18.82 2.16 7.72
N GLN A 15 19.69 1.43 7.01
CA GLN A 15 21.11 1.33 7.33
C GLN A 15 21.86 2.63 7.00
N THR A 16 21.67 3.17 5.80
CA THR A 16 22.38 4.37 5.31
C THR A 16 22.09 5.58 6.19
N TYR A 17 20.83 5.77 6.57
CA TYR A 17 20.40 6.90 7.42
C TYR A 17 20.42 6.58 8.92
N LYS A 18 20.96 5.41 9.30
CA LYS A 18 21.11 4.95 10.69
C LYS A 18 19.80 5.07 11.49
N ILE A 19 18.67 4.76 10.87
CA ILE A 19 17.34 4.86 11.47
C ILE A 19 17.22 3.79 12.56
N LYS A 20 17.10 4.23 13.81
CA LYS A 20 17.02 3.33 14.99
C LYS A 20 15.61 2.96 15.39
N GLU A 21 14.63 3.78 15.03
CA GLU A 21 13.24 3.59 15.38
C GLU A 21 12.37 4.12 14.24
N ILE A 22 11.30 3.39 13.91
CA ILE A 22 10.39 3.75 12.82
C ILE A 22 8.95 3.38 13.17
N TYR A 23 8.01 4.29 12.92
CA TYR A 23 6.60 4.00 13.03
C TYR A 23 6.11 3.21 11.81
N MET A 24 5.38 2.12 12.01
CA MET A 24 4.86 1.26 10.94
C MET A 24 3.40 0.86 11.24
N PRO A 25 2.53 0.70 10.24
CA PRO A 25 1.16 0.27 10.50
C PRO A 25 1.10 -1.20 10.94
N TYR A 26 0.08 -1.55 11.73
CA TYR A 26 -0.25 -2.95 12.01
C TYR A 26 -0.73 -3.69 10.76
N TYR A 27 -1.41 -3.01 9.83
CA TYR A 27 -1.83 -3.60 8.56
C TYR A 27 -0.72 -3.45 7.51
N LEU A 28 0.25 -4.37 7.51
CA LEU A 28 1.46 -4.30 6.66
C LEU A 28 2.07 -5.69 6.44
N CYS A 29 2.80 -5.85 5.34
CA CYS A 29 3.57 -7.06 5.03
C CYS A 29 4.66 -7.33 6.06
N ASP A 30 4.71 -8.56 6.58
CA ASP A 30 5.71 -8.95 7.59
C ASP A 30 7.14 -8.82 7.12
N VAL A 31 7.37 -8.97 5.81
CA VAL A 31 8.69 -8.75 5.21
C VAL A 31 9.25 -7.38 5.61
N MET A 32 8.42 -6.34 5.67
CA MET A 32 8.86 -5.01 6.07
C MET A 32 9.24 -4.96 7.56
N ARG A 33 8.50 -5.66 8.42
CA ARG A 33 8.81 -5.78 9.85
C ARG A 33 10.12 -6.52 10.05
N HIS A 34 10.26 -7.68 9.41
CA HIS A 34 11.47 -8.51 9.48
C HIS A 34 12.68 -7.73 9.00
N THR A 35 12.57 -6.97 7.91
CA THR A 35 13.66 -6.10 7.44
C THR A 35 14.06 -5.05 8.48
N ALA A 36 13.11 -4.40 9.16
CA ALA A 36 13.44 -3.44 10.22
C ALA A 36 14.17 -4.12 11.38
N PHE A 37 13.66 -5.27 11.85
CA PHE A 37 14.30 -6.05 12.91
C PHE A 37 15.72 -6.51 12.54
N GLU A 38 15.91 -7.01 11.31
CA GLU A 38 17.19 -7.51 10.81
C GLU A 38 18.29 -6.45 10.89
N VAL A 39 17.96 -5.18 10.65
CA VAL A 39 18.91 -4.06 10.72
C VAL A 39 18.92 -3.34 12.06
N LYS A 40 18.33 -3.94 13.10
CA LYS A 40 18.24 -3.39 14.47
C LYS A 40 17.54 -2.02 14.50
N CYS A 41 16.57 -1.81 13.61
CA CYS A 41 15.63 -0.69 13.69
C CYS A 41 14.38 -1.16 14.43
N LYS A 42 14.02 -0.48 15.52
CA LYS A 42 12.87 -0.81 16.35
C LYS A 42 11.57 -0.35 15.66
N PRO A 43 10.66 -1.27 15.28
CA PRO A 43 9.34 -0.86 14.80
C PRO A 43 8.45 -0.44 15.98
N ILE A 44 7.75 0.70 15.84
CA ILE A 44 6.63 1.08 16.69
C ILE A 44 5.36 1.05 15.87
N PHE A 45 4.38 0.25 16.30
CA PHE A 45 3.19 0.03 15.50
C PHE A 45 2.10 1.09 15.74
N TYR A 46 1.34 1.40 14.69
CA TYR A 46 0.16 2.26 14.75
C TYR A 46 -1.03 1.65 14.00
N ASN A 47 -2.24 2.06 14.40
CA ASN A 47 -3.49 1.68 13.76
C ASN A 47 -3.93 2.68 12.69
N ILE A 48 -4.76 2.22 11.76
CA ILE A 48 -5.33 3.01 10.66
C ILE A 48 -6.86 2.99 10.67
N ASP A 49 -7.45 4.04 10.09
CA ASP A 49 -8.89 4.16 9.87
C ASP A 49 -9.35 3.48 8.56
N ASP A 50 -10.61 3.69 8.22
CA ASP A 50 -11.29 3.11 7.04
C ASP A 50 -10.82 3.72 5.72
N ASN A 51 -10.17 4.88 5.79
CA ASN A 51 -9.52 5.54 4.68
C ASN A 51 -8.03 5.18 4.62
N PHE A 52 -7.58 4.18 5.39
CA PHE A 52 -6.19 3.78 5.57
C PHE A 52 -5.29 4.89 6.14
N PHE A 53 -5.85 5.90 6.79
CA PHE A 53 -5.12 7.00 7.38
C PHE A 53 -4.66 6.66 8.81
N PRO A 54 -3.45 7.07 9.24
CA PRO A 54 -3.00 6.82 10.61
C PRO A 54 -3.92 7.44 11.67
N LEU A 55 -4.38 6.65 12.64
CA LEU A 55 -5.16 7.14 13.80
C LEU A 55 -4.29 7.91 14.81
N LYS A 56 -2.97 7.75 14.72
CA LYS A 56 -1.99 8.38 15.60
C LYS A 56 -1.38 9.63 14.95
N LYS A 57 -1.21 10.69 15.74
CA LYS A 57 -0.32 11.80 15.39
C LYS A 57 1.12 11.50 15.82
N PHE A 58 2.08 11.87 14.98
CA PHE A 58 3.49 11.63 15.22
C PHE A 58 4.22 12.95 15.53
N SER A 59 5.37 12.87 16.20
CA SER A 59 6.27 14.01 16.27
C SER A 59 7.02 14.16 14.95
N LYS A 60 7.28 15.41 14.53
CA LYS A 60 7.86 15.73 13.20
C LYS A 60 9.28 15.18 13.01
N ASP A 61 9.99 14.89 14.09
CA ASP A 61 11.34 14.33 14.09
C ASP A 61 11.39 12.80 13.95
N LYS A 62 10.24 12.12 13.91
CA LYS A 62 10.14 10.66 13.86
C LYS A 62 9.99 10.14 12.43
N PHE A 63 10.70 9.05 12.13
CA PHE A 63 10.52 8.32 10.87
C PHE A 63 9.22 7.52 10.90
N ILE A 64 8.49 7.57 9.80
CA ILE A 64 7.20 6.89 9.64
C ILE A 64 7.23 6.17 8.30
N LEU A 65 6.98 4.87 8.29
CA LEU A 65 6.67 4.14 7.08
C LEU A 65 5.16 4.23 6.83
N TYR A 66 4.77 4.69 5.64
CA TYR A 66 3.37 4.70 5.19
C TYR A 66 3.23 3.95 3.86
N PRO A 67 2.50 2.82 3.84
CA PRO A 67 2.14 2.14 2.60
C PRO A 67 1.11 2.95 1.83
N ASN A 68 1.35 3.16 0.54
CA ASN A 68 0.31 3.61 -0.38
C ASN A 68 -0.63 2.42 -0.67
N TYR A 69 -1.55 2.17 0.27
CA TYR A 69 -2.42 1.00 0.28
C TYR A 69 -3.16 0.83 -1.05
N PHE A 70 -2.98 -0.35 -1.64
CA PHE A 70 -3.59 -0.78 -2.90
C PHE A 70 -3.41 0.17 -4.08
N GLY A 71 -2.51 1.16 -3.97
CA GLY A 71 -2.30 2.21 -4.97
C GLY A 71 -3.46 3.19 -5.08
N ILE A 72 -4.24 3.39 -4.00
CA ILE A 72 -5.39 4.30 -3.99
C ILE A 72 -5.25 5.43 -2.96
N CYS A 73 -4.10 5.55 -2.30
CA CYS A 73 -3.91 6.42 -1.15
C CYS A 73 -3.05 7.66 -1.45
N ASP A 74 -2.96 8.10 -2.70
CA ASP A 74 -2.14 9.26 -3.10
C ASP A 74 -2.52 10.53 -2.30
N LYS A 75 -3.82 10.79 -2.11
CA LYS A 75 -4.30 11.92 -1.29
C LYS A 75 -3.85 11.84 0.18
N ASN A 76 -3.75 10.63 0.74
CA ASN A 76 -3.23 10.46 2.09
C ASN A 76 -1.73 10.75 2.14
N VAL A 77 -0.98 10.25 1.14
CA VAL A 77 0.45 10.54 1.00
C VAL A 77 0.67 12.06 0.94
N GLU A 78 -0.07 12.78 0.10
CA GLU A 78 0.00 14.25 -0.02
C GLU A 78 -0.23 14.98 1.32
N LYS A 79 -1.20 14.53 2.12
CA LYS A 79 -1.45 15.10 3.45
C LYS A 79 -0.32 14.80 4.43
N LEU A 80 0.19 13.57 4.41
CA LEU A 80 1.21 13.11 5.33
C LEU A 80 2.58 13.75 5.05
N ILE A 81 2.99 13.90 3.78
CA ILE A 81 4.28 14.53 3.43
C ILE A 81 4.34 16.01 3.84
N LYS A 82 3.21 16.73 3.77
CA LYS A 82 3.11 18.12 4.23
C LYS A 82 3.26 18.25 5.74
N THR A 83 2.90 17.20 6.48
CA THR A 83 2.88 17.21 7.95
C THR A 83 4.17 16.64 8.55
N TYR A 84 4.73 15.59 7.93
CA TYR A 84 5.81 14.78 8.49
C TYR A 84 7.03 14.73 7.55
N PRO A 85 8.07 15.54 7.83
CA PRO A 85 9.26 15.63 6.97
C PRO A 85 10.05 14.32 6.82
N LYS A 86 9.87 13.38 7.75
CA LYS A 86 10.55 12.07 7.78
C LYS A 86 9.66 10.91 7.32
N LEU A 87 8.62 11.20 6.53
CA LEU A 87 7.75 10.17 5.95
C LEU A 87 8.49 9.37 4.87
N ILE A 88 8.50 8.05 5.03
CA ILE A 88 8.97 7.09 4.03
C ILE A 88 7.74 6.45 3.40
N VAL A 89 7.57 6.59 2.09
CA VAL A 89 6.39 6.07 1.36
C VAL A 89 6.71 4.71 0.74
N ASP A 90 6.00 3.68 1.18
CA ASP A 90 6.03 2.36 0.54
C ASP A 90 5.02 2.32 -0.62
N ASN A 91 5.53 2.54 -1.82
CA ASN A 91 4.81 2.49 -3.08
C ASN A 91 4.88 1.09 -3.73
N ALA A 92 5.06 0.01 -2.97
CA ALA A 92 5.04 -1.33 -3.55
C ALA A 92 3.68 -1.67 -4.21
N HIS A 93 2.57 -1.09 -3.74
CA HIS A 93 1.26 -1.15 -4.41
C HIS A 93 0.96 0.10 -5.25
N SER A 94 1.93 0.97 -5.52
CA SER A 94 1.72 2.19 -6.31
C SER A 94 2.94 2.46 -7.20
N TYR A 95 3.27 1.51 -8.08
CA TYR A 95 4.54 1.51 -8.82
C TYR A 95 4.78 2.77 -9.66
N TYR A 96 3.70 3.33 -10.21
CA TYR A 96 3.71 4.52 -11.06
C TYR A 96 3.57 5.83 -10.28
N ALA A 97 3.43 5.79 -8.95
CA ALA A 97 3.29 7.00 -8.15
C ALA A 97 4.53 7.90 -8.27
N LYS A 98 4.29 9.21 -8.14
CA LYS A 98 5.36 10.20 -8.06
C LYS A 98 6.17 9.99 -6.77
N PRO A 99 7.51 9.86 -6.87
CA PRO A 99 8.37 9.76 -5.69
C PRO A 99 8.29 11.03 -4.84
N CYS A 100 8.08 10.86 -3.53
CA CYS A 100 7.88 11.96 -2.59
C CYS A 100 8.22 11.56 -1.14
N GLY A 101 8.13 12.53 -0.23
CA GLY A 101 8.47 12.37 1.18
C GLY A 101 9.97 12.47 1.44
N PHE A 102 10.42 11.98 2.60
CA PHE A 102 11.84 11.83 2.90
C PHE A 102 12.48 10.82 1.96
N ALA A 103 11.78 9.73 1.70
CA ALA A 103 12.16 8.71 0.73
C ALA A 103 10.92 7.95 0.28
N SER A 104 10.98 7.35 -0.90
CA SER A 104 9.95 6.43 -1.36
C SER A 104 10.55 5.30 -2.17
N PHE A 105 9.93 4.13 -2.10
CA PHE A 105 10.36 2.97 -2.89
C PHE A 105 9.18 2.20 -3.45
N ASN A 106 9.39 1.47 -4.55
CA ASN A 106 8.32 0.75 -5.24
C ASN A 106 8.66 -0.72 -5.53
N SER A 107 7.76 -1.42 -6.24
CA SER A 107 7.98 -2.80 -6.69
C SER A 107 7.47 -3.03 -8.11
N ALA A 108 8.38 -3.28 -9.04
CA ALA A 108 8.08 -3.47 -10.46
C ALA A 108 7.31 -4.76 -10.74
N LYS A 109 7.69 -5.87 -10.10
CA LYS A 109 7.09 -7.21 -10.33
C LYS A 109 5.60 -7.32 -10.03
N LYS A 110 5.01 -6.33 -9.36
CA LYS A 110 3.57 -6.28 -9.05
C LYS A 110 2.75 -5.65 -10.18
N PHE A 111 3.42 -5.01 -11.13
CA PHE A 111 2.80 -4.29 -12.24
C PHE A 111 3.32 -4.75 -13.60
N LEU A 112 4.59 -5.20 -13.66
CA LEU A 112 5.26 -5.61 -14.88
C LEU A 112 5.58 -7.12 -14.85
N SER A 113 5.67 -7.74 -16.04
CA SER A 113 6.06 -9.14 -16.24
C SER A 113 7.56 -9.36 -16.04
N VAL A 114 8.05 -9.10 -14.82
CA VAL A 114 9.47 -9.20 -14.43
C VAL A 114 9.62 -10.00 -13.14
N LYS A 115 10.74 -10.72 -12.98
CA LYS A 115 11.01 -11.53 -11.78
C LYS A 115 11.27 -10.67 -10.54
N ASP A 116 11.93 -9.54 -10.73
CA ASP A 116 12.30 -8.61 -9.69
C ASP A 116 12.42 -7.17 -10.22
N GLY A 117 12.72 -6.23 -9.34
CA GLY A 117 12.84 -4.82 -9.64
C GLY A 117 12.17 -3.94 -8.59
N ALA A 118 12.93 -2.98 -8.09
CA ALA A 118 12.47 -1.91 -7.21
C ALA A 118 13.34 -0.67 -7.42
N TYR A 119 12.74 0.49 -7.23
CA TYR A 119 13.42 1.78 -7.29
C TYR A 119 13.25 2.47 -5.95
N LEU A 120 14.30 3.15 -5.51
CA LEU A 120 14.35 3.98 -4.31
C LEU A 120 14.71 5.41 -4.71
N TRP A 121 13.94 6.36 -4.20
CA TRP A 121 14.22 7.78 -4.26
C TRP A 121 14.41 8.33 -2.85
N ILE A 122 15.36 9.25 -2.72
CA ILE A 122 15.54 10.08 -1.53
C ILE A 122 15.01 11.46 -1.90
N GLY A 123 14.06 11.97 -1.13
CA GLY A 123 13.33 13.19 -1.46
C GLY A 123 12.33 13.00 -2.60
N GLU A 124 11.94 14.14 -3.17
CA GLU A 124 11.09 14.18 -4.36
C GLU A 124 11.85 13.78 -5.61
N GLY A 125 11.12 13.27 -6.59
CA GLY A 125 11.69 12.97 -7.90
C GLY A 125 10.62 12.72 -8.93
N GLU A 126 11.07 12.21 -10.08
CA GLU A 126 10.22 11.85 -11.19
C GLU A 126 10.26 10.33 -11.43
N ASN A 127 9.12 9.80 -11.84
CA ASN A 127 8.97 8.41 -12.24
C ASN A 127 8.50 8.40 -13.69
N ASN A 128 9.46 8.37 -14.61
CA ASN A 128 9.23 8.54 -16.05
C ASN A 128 8.81 7.23 -16.75
N ILE A 129 8.24 6.30 -15.99
CA ILE A 129 7.73 5.04 -16.52
C ILE A 129 6.36 5.31 -17.14
N PRO A 130 6.12 4.93 -18.41
CA PRO A 130 4.81 5.08 -19.04
C PRO A 130 3.72 4.39 -18.21
N LYS A 131 2.65 5.13 -17.91
CA LYS A 131 1.54 4.65 -17.10
C LYS A 131 0.67 3.65 -17.85
N ASP A 132 0.27 2.60 -17.15
CA ASP A 132 -0.67 1.60 -17.66
C ASP A 132 -2.12 2.06 -17.42
N TYR A 133 -2.62 2.96 -18.26
CA TYR A 133 -3.99 3.48 -18.14
C TYR A 133 -5.08 2.43 -18.38
N LYS A 134 -4.77 1.30 -19.03
CA LYS A 134 -5.72 0.18 -19.15
C LYS A 134 -6.09 -0.38 -17.78
N ARG A 135 -5.10 -0.47 -16.88
CA ARG A 135 -5.34 -0.88 -15.48
C ARG A 135 -6.29 0.08 -14.76
N GLN A 136 -6.12 1.39 -14.98
CA GLN A 136 -7.02 2.40 -14.42
C GLN A 136 -8.43 2.30 -14.99
N GLU A 137 -8.58 2.07 -16.29
CA GLU A 137 -9.89 1.86 -16.93
C GLU A 137 -10.62 0.66 -16.32
N ILE A 138 -9.93 -0.47 -16.14
CA ILE A 138 -10.49 -1.67 -15.48
C ILE A 138 -10.93 -1.33 -14.05
N PHE A 139 -10.11 -0.57 -13.30
CA PHE A 139 -10.46 -0.12 -11.97
C PHE A 139 -11.75 0.72 -11.98
N LEU A 140 -11.85 1.69 -12.88
CA LEU A 140 -13.03 2.56 -12.99
C LEU A 140 -14.29 1.78 -13.37
N ASN A 141 -14.15 0.72 -14.19
CA ASN A 141 -15.25 -0.18 -14.51
C ASN A 141 -15.76 -0.95 -13.29
N TYR A 142 -14.87 -1.44 -12.42
CA TYR A 142 -15.28 -2.02 -11.13
C TYR A 142 -15.87 -0.98 -10.19
N HIS A 143 -15.25 0.20 -10.11
CA HIS A 143 -15.73 1.29 -9.26
C HIS A 143 -17.16 1.69 -9.63
N LYS A 144 -17.46 1.85 -10.92
CA LYS A 144 -18.82 2.15 -11.40
C LYS A 144 -19.85 1.10 -10.95
N LYS A 145 -19.47 -0.18 -10.90
CA LYS A 145 -20.38 -1.30 -10.56
C LYS A 145 -20.51 -1.53 -9.06
N LEU A 146 -19.43 -1.34 -8.31
CA LEU A 146 -19.31 -1.82 -6.93
C LEU A 146 -19.24 -0.69 -5.89
N LYS A 147 -19.11 0.58 -6.30
CA LYS A 147 -18.96 1.71 -5.36
C LYS A 147 -20.10 1.79 -4.34
N THR A 148 -21.33 1.52 -4.75
CA THR A 148 -22.51 1.66 -3.89
C THR A 148 -22.56 0.64 -2.76
N THR A 149 -21.96 -0.53 -2.94
CA THR A 149 -21.90 -1.59 -1.92
C THR A 149 -20.53 -1.68 -1.24
N ASN A 150 -19.51 -1.03 -1.79
CA ASN A 150 -18.16 -0.98 -1.22
C ASN A 150 -18.16 -0.09 0.03
N GLN A 151 -17.71 -0.64 1.15
CA GLN A 151 -17.61 0.09 2.42
C GLN A 151 -16.39 1.04 2.48
N LEU A 152 -15.50 1.00 1.48
CA LEU A 152 -14.41 1.97 1.34
C LEU A 152 -14.88 3.19 0.55
N ASN A 153 -14.58 4.38 1.06
CA ASN A 153 -14.68 5.61 0.28
C ASN A 153 -13.42 5.78 -0.58
N ILE A 154 -13.49 5.35 -1.85
CA ILE A 154 -12.34 5.40 -2.75
C ILE A 154 -12.46 6.55 -3.72
N GLU A 155 -11.44 7.40 -3.74
CA GLU A 155 -11.26 8.49 -4.69
C GLU A 155 -9.83 8.46 -5.21
N ILE A 156 -9.66 8.26 -6.52
CA ILE A 156 -8.36 8.26 -7.19
C ILE A 156 -8.23 9.49 -8.11
N SER A 157 -7.00 9.98 -8.29
CA SER A 157 -6.73 11.02 -9.30
C SER A 157 -6.72 10.42 -10.71
N SER A 158 -6.85 11.28 -11.73
CA SER A 158 -6.73 10.88 -13.14
C SER A 158 -5.40 10.24 -13.49
N ASP A 159 -4.38 10.50 -12.69
CA ASP A 159 -3.00 10.05 -12.90
C ASP A 159 -2.63 8.81 -12.07
N CYS A 160 -3.55 8.34 -11.22
CA CYS A 160 -3.35 7.23 -10.30
C CYS A 160 -3.53 5.89 -11.02
N ILE A 161 -2.57 4.97 -10.86
CA ILE A 161 -2.64 3.60 -11.41
C ILE A 161 -2.71 2.61 -10.24
N PRO A 162 -3.91 2.17 -9.84
CA PRO A 162 -4.10 1.32 -8.66
C PRO A 162 -3.48 -0.07 -8.85
N PHE A 163 -3.12 -0.73 -7.76
CA PHE A 163 -2.63 -2.10 -7.79
C PHE A 163 -3.75 -3.11 -8.01
N CYS A 164 -4.88 -2.90 -7.32
CA CYS A 164 -6.09 -3.71 -7.40
C CYS A 164 -7.32 -2.81 -7.17
N TYR A 165 -8.53 -3.32 -7.35
CA TYR A 165 -9.73 -2.69 -6.81
C TYR A 165 -10.05 -3.29 -5.44
N PRO A 166 -9.78 -2.59 -4.32
CA PRO A 166 -10.10 -3.10 -2.99
C PRO A 166 -11.59 -2.95 -2.72
N TYR A 167 -12.32 -4.07 -2.68
CA TYR A 167 -13.73 -4.09 -2.30
C TYR A 167 -13.86 -4.54 -0.85
N LEU A 168 -14.33 -3.66 0.03
CA LEU A 168 -14.67 -4.04 1.40
C LEU A 168 -16.16 -4.35 1.46
N ALA A 169 -16.51 -5.64 1.52
CA ALA A 169 -17.89 -6.09 1.56
C ALA A 169 -18.57 -5.70 2.89
N PRO A 170 -19.89 -5.51 2.96
CA PRO A 170 -20.59 -5.18 4.21
C PRO A 170 -20.44 -6.26 5.31
N ASN A 171 -20.42 -7.53 4.92
CA ASN A 171 -20.26 -8.69 5.79
C ASN A 171 -19.38 -9.76 5.12
N ILE A 172 -19.14 -10.88 5.82
CA ILE A 172 -18.25 -11.95 5.35
C ILE A 172 -18.92 -12.73 4.22
N GLU A 173 -20.23 -12.95 4.31
CA GLU A 173 -21.01 -13.73 3.34
C GLU A 173 -20.94 -13.10 1.94
N ILE A 174 -21.09 -11.77 1.84
CA ILE A 174 -20.97 -11.03 0.58
C ILE A 174 -19.52 -11.05 0.06
N ALA A 175 -18.52 -11.04 0.96
CA ALA A 175 -17.13 -11.16 0.54
C ALA A 175 -16.86 -12.53 -0.09
N ASP A 176 -17.33 -13.60 0.56
CA ASP A 176 -17.15 -14.97 0.11
C ASP A 176 -17.89 -15.22 -1.21
N GLU A 177 -19.15 -14.77 -1.34
CA GLU A 177 -19.91 -14.86 -2.60
C GLU A 177 -19.18 -14.16 -3.76
N LEU A 178 -18.62 -12.97 -3.50
CA LEU A 178 -17.86 -12.25 -4.51
C LEU A 178 -16.56 -12.99 -4.90
N VAL A 179 -15.85 -13.57 -3.92
CA VAL A 179 -14.64 -14.37 -4.19
C VAL A 179 -15.01 -15.58 -5.04
N GLU A 180 -16.03 -16.34 -4.67
CA GLU A 180 -16.50 -17.51 -5.43
C GLU A 180 -16.83 -17.14 -6.88
N LYS A 181 -17.60 -16.06 -7.07
CA LYS A 181 -17.96 -15.56 -8.40
C LYS A 181 -16.73 -15.16 -9.23
N LEU A 182 -15.77 -14.46 -8.63
CA LEU A 182 -14.54 -14.04 -9.33
C LEU A 182 -13.65 -15.26 -9.65
N THR A 183 -13.59 -16.25 -8.77
CA THR A 183 -12.85 -17.50 -9.00
C THR A 183 -13.48 -18.35 -10.10
N GLN A 184 -14.81 -18.43 -10.18
CA GLN A 184 -15.51 -19.05 -11.32
C GLN A 184 -15.20 -18.35 -12.66
N GLN A 185 -14.87 -17.06 -12.63
CA GLN A 185 -14.40 -16.29 -13.79
C GLN A 185 -12.89 -16.45 -14.05
N GLY A 186 -12.21 -17.37 -13.37
CA GLY A 186 -10.78 -17.64 -13.54
C GLY A 186 -9.85 -16.66 -12.83
N LYS A 187 -10.36 -15.82 -11.93
CA LYS A 187 -9.53 -14.86 -11.17
C LYS A 187 -9.01 -15.47 -9.88
N ILE A 188 -7.74 -15.22 -9.60
CA ILE A 188 -7.10 -15.58 -8.34
C ILE A 188 -7.19 -14.37 -7.40
N ILE A 189 -7.85 -14.56 -6.26
CA ILE A 189 -7.98 -13.53 -5.22
C ILE A 189 -6.99 -13.83 -4.10
N TYR A 190 -6.11 -12.87 -3.83
CA TYR A 190 -5.14 -12.97 -2.73
C TYR A 190 -5.68 -12.30 -1.47
N ARG A 191 -5.46 -12.91 -0.31
CA ARG A 191 -5.66 -12.25 0.99
C ARG A 191 -4.36 -11.54 1.39
N TYR A 192 -4.39 -10.22 1.55
CA TYR A 192 -3.20 -9.45 1.92
C TYR A 192 -3.07 -9.27 3.43
N TRP A 193 -1.87 -9.61 3.91
CA TRP A 193 -1.37 -9.42 5.28
C TRP A 193 -2.05 -10.29 6.35
N ASN A 194 -1.41 -10.36 7.51
CA ASN A 194 -1.84 -11.24 8.59
C ASN A 194 -3.15 -10.78 9.21
N THR A 195 -3.83 -11.74 9.82
CA THR A 195 -4.95 -11.43 10.70
C THR A 195 -4.48 -10.61 11.89
N LEU A 196 -5.28 -9.61 12.25
CA LEU A 196 -5.08 -8.75 13.42
C LEU A 196 -6.12 -9.11 14.49
N PRO A 197 -5.93 -8.72 15.76
CA PRO A 197 -6.93 -8.97 16.79
C PRO A 197 -8.33 -8.46 16.38
N LYS A 198 -9.39 -9.21 16.70
CA LYS A 198 -10.78 -8.82 16.36
C LYS A 198 -11.19 -7.46 16.96
N SER A 199 -10.54 -7.03 18.03
CA SER A 199 -10.73 -5.72 18.65
C SER A 199 -10.18 -4.56 17.82
N TYR A 200 -9.34 -4.82 16.81
CA TYR A 200 -8.75 -3.80 15.95
C TYR A 200 -9.66 -3.54 14.76
N ASN A 201 -9.82 -2.27 14.40
CA ASN A 201 -10.62 -1.86 13.25
C ASN A 201 -10.19 -2.60 11.98
N GLU A 202 -8.89 -2.80 11.80
CA GLU A 202 -8.28 -3.43 10.64
C GLU A 202 -8.59 -4.92 10.47
N TYR A 203 -9.13 -5.60 11.50
CA TYR A 203 -9.59 -6.99 11.36
C TYR A 203 -10.62 -7.14 10.22
N LYS A 204 -11.41 -6.10 9.96
CA LYS A 204 -12.34 -6.11 8.83
C LYS A 204 -11.65 -6.20 7.47
N PHE A 205 -10.47 -5.59 7.34
CA PHE A 205 -9.70 -5.70 6.11
C PHE A 205 -9.15 -7.10 5.90
N TYR A 206 -8.85 -7.82 6.98
CA TYR A 206 -8.51 -9.24 6.86
C TYR A 206 -9.73 -10.09 6.50
N SER A 207 -10.87 -9.89 7.17
CA SER A 207 -12.03 -10.78 7.07
C SER A 207 -12.86 -10.59 5.80
N ARG A 208 -13.09 -9.35 5.35
CA ARG A 208 -14.09 -9.02 4.32
C ARG A 208 -13.61 -8.09 3.19
N LEU A 209 -12.30 -7.83 3.08
CA LEU A 209 -11.72 -7.10 1.94
C LEU A 209 -11.32 -8.09 0.83
N VAL A 210 -11.83 -7.84 -0.37
CA VAL A 210 -11.60 -8.60 -1.59
C VAL A 210 -10.78 -7.73 -2.55
N PRO A 211 -9.47 -7.98 -2.70
CA PRO A 211 -8.63 -7.26 -3.66
C PRO A 211 -8.85 -7.82 -5.07
N ILE A 212 -9.66 -7.14 -5.88
CA ILE A 212 -9.99 -7.59 -7.23
C ILE A 212 -8.82 -7.23 -8.16
N PRO A 213 -8.20 -8.21 -8.84
CA PRO A 213 -7.08 -7.94 -9.73
C PRO A 213 -7.51 -7.16 -10.99
N LEU A 214 -6.59 -6.36 -11.53
CA LEU A 214 -6.82 -5.44 -12.65
C LEU A 214 -6.08 -5.87 -13.94
N ASN A 215 -5.73 -7.14 -14.04
CA ASN A 215 -5.08 -7.75 -15.20
C ASN A 215 -6.00 -8.72 -15.94
#